data_AF-A0A2T0KGG3-F1
#
_entry.id   AF-A0A2T0KGG3-F1
#
_cell.length_a   1.000
_cell.length_b   1.000
_cell.length_c   1.000
_cell.angle_alpha   90.00
_cell.angle_beta   90.00
_cell.angle_gamma   90.00
#
_symmetry.space_group_name_H-M   'P 1'
#
loop_
_entity.id
_entity.type
_entity.pdbx_description
1 polymer ?
#
loop_
_entity_poly.entity_id
_entity_poly.type
_entity_poly.pdbx_seq_one_letter_code
_entity_poly.pdbx_strand_id
1 'polypeptide(L)'
;MNAAPPRANGPGERSWGVDFDVLLERLAVDEPEAERTLVEAGAPAVGPVLVELCDESSAIAWYRLTAVLRRIGVAAFAPLVDALAAAPTPEVARRCRSAFAGLDVPDTAIYRSALRHHSPAVRLGAVHALQRLKARAEPFLPDLVALFEDPDAEVRESVRWACGAIGPAAIPGLRAVRRGSGRARRAALTALADIGGWDALDAADQRAVARLIEVRSPGETPEPMHLCGSWYAVPSAMGQQAVLDAFALTEARPVTMRLGASAWTSDHHNGDVGGHGRCSRMYVTPALNGWTLVFGTVPSVAHIDDEAAFREAVRDHCARLSGRFGVAHWYGASCGDGWTAWCLAEGGTVIDQYDIFEREPPDDDDEPPAADEPAIRYYDDFVPRTGRPAVLYEQLAIDGFGVSLADRSQWARRTYDIPDHAHATDVAARLSVDPGRLGPDITVTGRGLLALTTCGTGRPSVAGALAI
;
A
#
# COMPACT_ATOMS: atom_id res chain seq x y z
N MET A 1 65.71 24.52 -52.19
CA MET A 1 65.24 23.31 -51.47
C MET A 1 64.62 23.76 -50.16
N ASN A 2 63.30 23.94 -50.12
CA ASN A 2 62.55 24.22 -48.89
C ASN A 2 61.43 23.17 -48.82
N ALA A 3 61.57 22.21 -47.90
CA ALA A 3 60.55 21.20 -47.63
C ALA A 3 59.65 21.70 -46.50
N ALA A 4 58.34 21.72 -46.75
CA ALA A 4 57.31 22.06 -45.78
C ALA A 4 57.07 20.90 -44.79
N PRO A 5 56.66 21.16 -43.54
CA PRO A 5 56.37 20.12 -42.55
C PRO A 5 55.02 19.42 -42.84
N PRO A 6 54.82 18.17 -42.38
CA PRO A 6 53.60 17.41 -42.64
C PRO A 6 52.43 17.95 -41.81
N ARG A 7 51.25 17.97 -42.43
CA ARG A 7 49.98 18.35 -41.81
C ARG A 7 49.61 17.35 -40.71
N ALA A 8 49.29 17.87 -39.53
CA ALA A 8 48.70 17.09 -38.45
C ALA A 8 47.32 16.57 -38.87
N ASN A 9 47.13 15.25 -38.83
CA ASN A 9 45.82 14.62 -38.93
C ASN A 9 44.99 15.01 -37.70
N GLY A 10 43.77 15.51 -37.94
CA GLY A 10 42.77 15.73 -36.90
C GLY A 10 42.30 14.41 -36.25
N PRO A 11 41.57 14.47 -35.13
CA PRO A 11 41.16 13.28 -34.40
C PRO A 11 40.19 12.45 -35.26
N GLY A 12 40.62 11.22 -35.56
CA GLY A 12 39.89 10.29 -36.42
C GLY A 12 38.53 9.89 -35.86
N GLU A 13 37.52 9.95 -36.71
CA GLU A 13 36.27 9.20 -36.59
C GLU A 13 36.63 7.71 -36.51
N ARG A 14 36.38 7.08 -35.35
CA ARG A 14 36.42 5.62 -35.25
C ARG A 14 35.17 5.08 -35.94
N SER A 15 35.32 4.52 -37.13
CA SER A 15 34.29 3.67 -37.73
C SER A 15 34.17 2.41 -36.86
N TRP A 16 33.15 2.36 -36.01
CA TRP A 16 32.77 1.14 -35.31
C TRP A 16 32.21 0.18 -36.36
N GLY A 17 32.98 -0.83 -36.75
CA GLY A 17 32.52 -1.91 -37.64
C GLY A 17 31.53 -2.85 -36.94
N VAL A 18 30.60 -2.29 -36.17
CA VAL A 18 29.63 -2.99 -35.34
C VAL A 18 28.33 -3.07 -36.13
N ASP A 19 27.89 -4.30 -36.39
CA ASP A 19 26.59 -4.58 -36.97
C ASP A 19 25.54 -4.63 -35.86
N PHE A 20 24.73 -3.57 -35.77
CA PHE A 20 23.73 -3.44 -34.71
C PHE A 20 22.56 -4.43 -34.89
N ASP A 21 22.25 -4.85 -36.12
CA ASP A 21 21.19 -5.82 -36.37
C ASP A 21 21.58 -7.18 -35.76
N VAL A 22 22.82 -7.62 -35.97
CA VAL A 22 23.37 -8.84 -35.37
C VAL A 22 23.39 -8.77 -33.83
N LEU A 23 23.73 -7.60 -33.26
CA LEU A 23 23.70 -7.44 -31.80
C LEU A 23 22.26 -7.48 -31.25
N LEU A 24 21.29 -6.92 -31.97
CA LEU A 24 19.88 -6.94 -31.59
C LEU A 24 19.28 -8.34 -31.69
N GLU A 25 19.62 -9.12 -32.72
CA GLU A 25 19.25 -10.54 -32.83
C GLU A 25 19.79 -11.36 -31.65
N ARG A 26 21.05 -11.13 -31.25
CA ARG A 26 21.67 -11.78 -30.09
C ARG A 26 21.03 -11.33 -28.76
N LEU A 27 20.59 -10.07 -28.67
CA LEU A 27 19.83 -9.58 -27.52
C LEU A 27 18.46 -10.25 -27.41
N ALA A 28 17.83 -10.62 -28.53
CA ALA A 28 16.55 -11.35 -28.56
C ALA A 28 16.66 -12.70 -27.84
N VAL A 29 17.78 -13.39 -28.01
CA VAL A 29 18.07 -14.71 -27.39
C VAL A 29 18.78 -14.61 -26.03
N ASP A 30 18.78 -13.43 -25.41
CA ASP A 30 19.32 -13.16 -24.05
C ASP A 30 20.84 -13.29 -23.92
N GLU A 31 21.61 -12.94 -24.95
CA GLU A 31 23.06 -13.00 -24.87
C GLU A 31 23.65 -11.77 -24.13
N PRO A 32 24.28 -11.92 -22.94
CA PRO A 32 24.72 -10.78 -22.15
C PRO A 32 25.88 -9.98 -22.78
N GLU A 33 26.65 -10.60 -23.68
CA GLU A 33 27.71 -9.92 -24.43
C GLU A 33 27.14 -8.87 -25.37
N ALA A 34 26.00 -9.17 -26.02
CA ALA A 34 25.36 -8.26 -26.95
C ALA A 34 24.86 -7.00 -26.23
N GLU A 35 24.24 -7.15 -25.06
CA GLU A 35 23.87 -6.00 -24.21
C GLU A 35 25.10 -5.14 -23.87
N ARG A 36 26.20 -5.77 -23.43
CA ARG A 36 27.44 -5.03 -23.08
C ARG A 36 28.00 -4.28 -24.27
N THR A 37 28.09 -4.92 -25.44
CA THR A 37 28.59 -4.28 -26.66
C THR A 37 27.70 -3.11 -27.09
N LEU A 38 26.38 -3.25 -27.00
CA LEU A 38 25.43 -2.16 -27.30
C LEU A 38 25.64 -0.97 -26.34
N VAL A 39 25.83 -1.24 -25.05
CA VAL A 39 26.07 -0.20 -24.04
C VAL A 39 27.43 0.48 -24.26
N GLU A 40 28.49 -0.27 -24.56
CA GLU A 40 29.82 0.25 -24.84
C GLU A 40 29.89 1.06 -26.13
N ALA A 41 29.08 0.71 -27.13
CA ALA A 41 28.95 1.49 -28.35
C ALA A 41 28.40 2.90 -28.05
N GLY A 42 27.49 3.04 -27.08
CA GLY A 42 26.99 4.33 -26.62
C GLY A 42 26.06 5.01 -27.62
N ALA A 43 26.31 6.28 -27.96
CA ALA A 43 25.41 7.09 -28.79
C ALA A 43 25.01 6.47 -30.15
N PRO A 44 25.90 5.82 -30.92
CA PRO A 44 25.53 5.15 -32.18
C PRO A 44 24.52 4.02 -32.02
N ALA A 45 24.49 3.33 -30.87
CA ALA A 45 23.54 2.24 -30.63
C ALA A 45 22.12 2.74 -30.27
N VAL A 46 21.98 4.01 -29.89
CA VAL A 46 20.69 4.55 -29.41
C VAL A 46 19.61 4.46 -30.49
N GLY A 47 19.93 4.85 -31.73
CA GLY A 47 18.97 4.84 -32.84
C GLY A 47 18.39 3.44 -33.11
N PRO A 48 19.24 2.44 -33.42
CA PRO A 48 18.79 1.07 -33.65
C PRO A 48 17.97 0.49 -32.49
N VAL A 49 18.45 0.65 -31.25
CA VAL A 49 17.76 0.14 -30.05
C VAL A 49 16.41 0.85 -29.84
N LEU A 50 16.33 2.15 -30.15
CA LEU A 50 15.10 2.93 -30.01
C LEU A 50 14.07 2.58 -31.08
N VAL A 51 14.49 2.28 -32.31
CA VAL A 51 13.61 1.77 -33.37
C VAL A 51 12.94 0.47 -32.92
N GLU A 52 13.73 -0.49 -32.44
CA GLU A 52 13.21 -1.75 -31.88
C GLU A 52 12.30 -1.52 -30.66
N LEU A 53 12.62 -0.56 -29.79
CA LEU A 53 11.80 -0.27 -28.62
C LEU A 53 10.41 0.26 -29.02
N CYS A 54 10.34 1.03 -30.11
CA CYS A 54 9.12 1.62 -30.64
C CYS A 54 8.33 0.65 -31.54
N ASP A 55 8.92 -0.46 -31.95
CA ASP A 55 8.20 -1.52 -32.65
C ASP A 55 7.45 -2.41 -31.64
N GLU A 56 6.12 -2.28 -31.65
CA GLU A 56 5.26 -3.13 -30.80
C GLU A 56 5.33 -4.61 -31.17
N SER A 57 5.74 -4.93 -32.41
CA SER A 57 5.91 -6.29 -32.92
C SER A 57 7.33 -6.84 -32.77
N SER A 58 8.26 -6.07 -32.18
CA SER A 58 9.64 -6.53 -31.97
C SER A 58 9.68 -7.87 -31.23
N ALA A 59 10.47 -8.80 -31.74
CA ALA A 59 10.74 -10.07 -31.08
C ALA A 59 11.59 -9.90 -29.81
N ILE A 60 12.22 -8.73 -29.63
CA ILE A 60 13.04 -8.44 -28.46
C ILE A 60 12.14 -7.92 -27.35
N ALA A 61 12.24 -8.54 -26.18
CA ALA A 61 11.48 -8.09 -25.04
C ALA A 61 11.82 -6.63 -24.68
N TRP A 62 10.81 -5.76 -24.67
CA TRP A 62 10.97 -4.31 -24.50
C TRP A 62 11.82 -3.93 -23.27
N TYR A 63 11.72 -4.70 -22.18
CA TYR A 63 12.48 -4.41 -20.96
C TYR A 63 14.01 -4.54 -21.17
N ARG A 64 14.49 -5.43 -22.06
CA ARG A 64 15.91 -5.54 -22.42
C ARG A 64 16.39 -4.30 -23.18
N LEU A 65 15.62 -3.84 -24.15
CA LEU A 65 15.89 -2.61 -24.90
C LEU A 65 15.92 -1.40 -23.96
N THR A 66 14.99 -1.31 -23.00
CA THR A 66 15.04 -0.25 -21.98
C THR A 66 16.30 -0.35 -21.10
N ALA A 67 16.76 -1.55 -20.75
CA ALA A 67 17.96 -1.71 -19.93
C ALA A 67 19.22 -1.19 -20.65
N VAL A 68 19.35 -1.48 -21.95
CA VAL A 68 20.42 -0.95 -22.81
C VAL A 68 20.40 0.58 -22.82
N LEU A 69 19.27 1.20 -23.16
CA LEU A 69 19.16 2.66 -23.24
C LEU A 69 19.43 3.34 -21.89
N ARG A 70 18.96 2.75 -20.79
CA ARG A 70 19.22 3.25 -19.43
C ARG A 70 20.71 3.33 -19.11
N ARG A 71 21.47 2.30 -19.51
CA ARG A 71 22.92 2.19 -19.28
C ARG A 71 23.74 3.05 -20.25
N ILE A 72 23.24 3.28 -21.47
CA ILE A 72 23.82 4.29 -22.39
C ILE A 72 23.67 5.70 -21.80
N GLY A 73 22.60 5.96 -21.03
CA GLY A 73 22.48 7.13 -20.19
C GLY A 73 22.23 8.42 -20.97
N VAL A 74 23.02 9.47 -20.72
CA VAL A 74 22.81 10.82 -21.25
C VAL A 74 22.66 10.89 -22.77
N ALA A 75 23.35 10.03 -23.53
CA ALA A 75 23.26 10.01 -24.99
C ALA A 75 21.87 9.56 -25.49
N ALA A 76 21.13 8.78 -24.69
CA ALA A 76 19.76 8.37 -25.01
C ALA A 76 18.72 9.43 -24.65
N PHE A 77 19.07 10.48 -23.90
CA PHE A 77 18.12 11.44 -23.37
C PHE A 77 17.33 12.17 -24.46
N ALA A 78 18.01 12.86 -25.39
CA ALA A 78 17.33 13.63 -26.44
C ALA A 78 16.56 12.73 -27.43
N PRO A 79 17.11 11.60 -27.91
CA PRO A 79 16.33 10.67 -28.74
C PRO A 79 15.07 10.13 -28.05
N LEU A 80 15.13 9.86 -26.74
CA LEU A 80 13.94 9.44 -25.98
C LEU A 80 12.93 10.58 -25.77
N VAL A 81 13.37 11.84 -25.66
CA VAL A 81 12.47 13.00 -25.64
C VAL A 81 11.70 13.09 -26.97
N ASP A 82 12.40 12.95 -28.09
CA ASP A 82 11.79 12.99 -29.43
C ASP A 82 10.80 11.82 -29.62
N ALA A 83 11.21 10.60 -29.25
CA ALA A 83 10.35 9.43 -29.32
C ALA A 83 9.10 9.54 -28.42
N LEU A 84 9.24 10.07 -27.19
CA LEU A 84 8.11 10.34 -26.31
C LEU A 84 7.16 11.39 -26.90
N ALA A 85 7.70 12.43 -27.52
CA ALA A 85 6.90 13.48 -28.12
C ALA A 85 6.13 13.01 -29.37
N ALA A 86 6.72 12.08 -30.13
CA ALA A 86 6.17 11.56 -31.38
C ALA A 86 5.47 10.19 -31.23
N ALA A 87 5.33 9.68 -30.01
CA ALA A 87 4.82 8.32 -29.77
C ALA A 87 3.43 8.12 -30.42
N PRO A 88 3.27 7.14 -31.33
CA PRO A 88 2.03 6.95 -32.06
C PRO A 88 0.95 6.25 -31.24
N THR A 89 1.35 5.51 -30.19
CA THR A 89 0.46 4.71 -29.35
C THR A 89 0.78 4.87 -27.86
N PRO A 90 -0.18 4.58 -26.97
CA PRO A 90 0.08 4.56 -25.52
C PRO A 90 1.16 3.55 -25.11
N GLU A 91 1.27 2.41 -25.81
CA GLU A 91 2.25 1.37 -25.48
C GLU A 91 3.68 1.81 -25.83
N VAL A 92 3.90 2.41 -27.00
CA VAL A 92 5.20 3.01 -27.35
C VAL A 92 5.56 4.10 -26.34
N ALA A 93 4.62 4.99 -26.02
CA ALA A 93 4.84 6.03 -25.02
C ALA A 93 5.22 5.43 -23.65
N ARG A 94 4.57 4.35 -23.21
CA ARG A 94 4.86 3.65 -21.96
C ARG A 94 6.27 3.05 -21.96
N ARG A 95 6.67 2.38 -23.05
CA ARG A 95 8.01 1.78 -23.21
C ARG A 95 9.11 2.84 -23.20
N CYS A 96 8.97 3.90 -24.00
CA CYS A 96 9.91 5.03 -24.03
C CYS A 96 9.99 5.73 -22.67
N ARG A 97 8.85 5.93 -21.98
CA ARG A 97 8.81 6.54 -20.64
C ARG A 97 9.55 5.69 -19.62
N SER A 98 9.41 4.37 -19.70
CA SER A 98 10.15 3.44 -18.84
C SER A 98 11.65 3.54 -19.06
N ALA A 99 12.13 3.59 -20.30
CA ALA A 99 13.54 3.84 -20.59
C ALA A 99 13.99 5.20 -20.04
N PHE A 100 13.27 6.26 -20.40
CA PHE A 100 13.57 7.65 -20.04
C PHE A 100 13.66 7.87 -18.52
N ALA A 101 12.71 7.33 -17.76
CA ALA A 101 12.68 7.50 -16.30
C ALA A 101 13.85 6.80 -15.58
N GLY A 102 14.48 5.82 -16.22
CA GLY A 102 15.58 5.04 -15.64
C GLY A 102 16.95 5.40 -16.17
N LEU A 103 17.10 6.47 -16.96
CA LEU A 103 18.39 6.83 -17.56
C LEU A 103 19.44 7.10 -16.48
N ASP A 104 20.61 6.52 -16.66
CA ASP A 104 21.80 6.86 -15.87
C ASP A 104 22.36 8.21 -16.37
N VAL A 105 21.92 9.29 -15.72
CA VAL A 105 22.35 10.65 -16.02
C VAL A 105 23.16 11.22 -14.86
N PRO A 106 24.45 11.57 -15.06
CA PRO A 106 25.28 12.13 -13.99
C PRO A 106 24.75 13.47 -13.45
N ASP A 107 24.25 14.32 -14.35
CA ASP A 107 23.62 15.60 -13.99
C ASP A 107 22.11 15.52 -14.23
N THR A 108 21.36 15.44 -13.12
CA THR A 108 19.90 15.37 -13.16
C THR A 108 19.26 16.70 -13.56
N ALA A 109 19.99 17.82 -13.56
CA ALA A 109 19.46 19.12 -13.98
C ALA A 109 18.93 19.11 -15.43
N ILE A 110 19.38 18.16 -16.24
CA ILE A 110 18.87 17.90 -17.59
C ILE A 110 17.35 17.71 -17.64
N TYR A 111 16.72 17.20 -16.57
CA TYR A 111 15.27 17.01 -16.51
C TYR A 111 14.48 18.32 -16.43
N ARG A 112 15.08 19.48 -16.10
CA ARG A 112 14.34 20.76 -16.03
C ARG A 112 13.74 21.17 -17.38
N SER A 113 14.45 20.92 -18.48
CA SER A 113 13.93 21.19 -19.82
C SER A 113 12.74 20.28 -20.15
N ALA A 114 12.83 19.00 -19.78
CA ALA A 114 11.77 18.03 -20.00
C ALA A 114 10.49 18.33 -19.20
N LEU A 115 10.60 18.83 -17.96
CA LEU A 115 9.44 19.29 -17.16
C LEU A 115 8.67 20.45 -17.80
N ARG A 116 9.33 21.24 -18.66
CA ARG A 116 8.76 22.42 -19.33
C ARG A 116 8.43 22.15 -20.80
N HIS A 117 8.54 20.90 -21.23
CA HIS A 117 8.34 20.52 -22.62
C HIS A 117 6.87 20.65 -23.04
N HIS A 118 6.62 20.96 -24.31
CA HIS A 118 5.26 21.16 -24.82
C HIS A 118 4.43 19.86 -24.80
N SER A 119 5.07 18.71 -25.06
CA SER A 119 4.41 17.39 -25.03
C SER A 119 4.16 16.92 -23.59
N PRO A 120 2.92 16.55 -23.22
CA PRO A 120 2.61 16.00 -21.90
C PRO A 120 3.33 14.68 -21.63
N ALA A 121 3.55 13.84 -22.65
CA ALA A 121 4.27 12.57 -22.51
C ALA A 121 5.73 12.77 -22.02
N VAL A 122 6.39 13.83 -22.51
CA VAL A 122 7.75 14.18 -22.08
C VAL A 122 7.76 14.71 -20.64
N ARG A 123 6.81 15.60 -20.30
CA ARG A 123 6.69 16.12 -18.92
C ARG A 123 6.44 14.99 -17.93
N LEU A 124 5.53 14.07 -18.29
CA LEU A 124 5.22 12.88 -17.51
C LEU A 124 6.44 11.98 -17.31
N GLY A 125 7.21 11.72 -18.37
CA GLY A 125 8.47 10.99 -18.29
C GLY A 125 9.47 11.64 -17.32
N ALA A 126 9.58 12.97 -17.33
CA ALA A 126 10.44 13.70 -16.41
C ALA A 126 9.97 13.59 -14.95
N VAL A 127 8.66 13.70 -14.71
CA VAL A 127 8.07 13.49 -13.38
C VAL A 127 8.37 12.08 -12.85
N HIS A 128 8.24 11.05 -13.70
CA HIS A 128 8.55 9.66 -13.33
C HIS A 128 10.05 9.46 -13.05
N ALA A 129 10.93 10.10 -13.83
CA ALA A 129 12.36 10.07 -13.57
C ALA A 129 12.68 10.65 -12.19
N LEU A 130 12.12 11.82 -11.87
CA LEU A 130 12.32 12.49 -10.58
C LEU A 130 11.73 11.70 -9.40
N GLN A 131 10.58 11.05 -9.58
CA GLN A 131 10.01 10.17 -8.55
C GLN A 131 10.98 9.03 -8.16
N ARG A 132 11.71 8.47 -9.13
CA ARG A 132 12.70 7.41 -8.88
C ARG A 132 13.93 7.90 -8.12
N LEU A 133 14.26 9.19 -8.23
CA LEU A 133 15.34 9.83 -7.46
C LEU A 133 14.96 10.06 -5.99
N LYS A 134 13.68 9.97 -5.64
CA LYS A 134 13.15 10.17 -4.27
C LYS A 134 13.63 11.50 -3.69
N ALA A 135 14.16 11.51 -2.46
CA ALA A 135 14.68 12.70 -1.79
C ALA A 135 15.72 13.48 -2.62
N ARG A 136 16.48 12.83 -3.52
CA ARG A 136 17.45 13.52 -4.39
C ARG A 136 16.80 14.46 -5.42
N ALA A 137 15.49 14.36 -5.64
CA ALA A 137 14.73 15.27 -6.50
C ALA A 137 14.26 16.55 -5.80
N GLU A 138 14.60 16.78 -4.53
CA GLU A 138 14.27 18.01 -3.80
C GLU A 138 14.57 19.31 -4.58
N PRO A 139 15.71 19.46 -5.31
CA PRO A 139 16.01 20.67 -6.08
C PRO A 139 15.02 20.98 -7.23
N PHE A 140 14.14 20.05 -7.58
CA PHE A 140 13.11 20.19 -8.62
C PHE A 140 11.73 20.53 -8.06
N LEU A 141 11.57 20.63 -6.73
CA LEU A 141 10.29 20.96 -6.11
C LEU A 141 9.62 22.21 -6.69
N PRO A 142 10.30 23.33 -6.99
CA PRO A 142 9.64 24.48 -7.61
C PRO A 142 9.03 24.17 -8.98
N ASP A 143 9.71 23.37 -9.81
CA ASP A 143 9.21 22.96 -11.13
C ASP A 143 8.06 21.95 -11.00
N LEU A 144 8.21 20.95 -10.13
CA LEU A 144 7.16 19.95 -9.85
C LEU A 144 5.90 20.60 -9.29
N VAL A 145 6.04 21.53 -8.35
CA VAL A 145 4.93 22.26 -7.75
C VAL A 145 4.12 23.04 -8.80
N ALA A 146 4.78 23.61 -9.82
CA ALA A 146 4.08 24.29 -10.90
C ALA A 146 3.20 23.35 -11.74
N LEU A 147 3.60 22.08 -11.87
CA LEU A 147 2.86 21.07 -12.65
C LEU A 147 1.57 20.56 -11.96
N PHE A 148 1.27 20.99 -10.73
CA PHE A 148 -0.07 20.75 -10.17
C PHE A 148 -1.19 21.46 -10.96
N GLU A 149 -0.85 22.50 -11.73
CA GLU A 149 -1.76 23.18 -12.65
C GLU A 149 -1.57 22.74 -14.11
N ASP A 150 -0.84 21.65 -14.37
CA ASP A 150 -0.62 21.14 -15.73
C ASP A 150 -1.94 20.84 -16.44
N PRO A 151 -2.14 21.21 -17.72
CA PRO A 151 -3.37 20.91 -18.45
C PRO A 151 -3.67 19.41 -18.52
N ASP A 152 -2.63 18.56 -18.57
CA ASP A 152 -2.76 17.11 -18.62
C ASP A 152 -3.04 16.50 -17.24
N ALA A 153 -4.03 15.60 -17.17
CA ALA A 153 -4.46 15.01 -15.91
C ALA A 153 -3.48 13.97 -15.35
N GLU A 154 -2.85 13.18 -16.21
CA GLU A 154 -1.89 12.14 -15.84
C GLU A 154 -0.60 12.78 -15.28
N VAL A 155 -0.18 13.91 -15.86
CA VAL A 155 0.93 14.71 -15.33
C VAL A 155 0.60 15.21 -13.92
N ARG A 156 -0.56 15.84 -13.71
CA ARG A 156 -0.95 16.36 -12.37
C ARG A 156 -0.97 15.26 -11.30
N GLU A 157 -1.51 14.09 -11.63
CA GLU A 157 -1.56 12.96 -10.70
C GLU A 157 -0.17 12.41 -10.39
N SER A 158 0.68 12.26 -11.42
CA SER A 158 2.05 11.77 -11.23
C SER A 158 2.90 12.72 -10.39
N VAL A 159 2.66 14.04 -10.49
CA VAL A 159 3.35 15.04 -9.66
C VAL A 159 3.05 14.84 -8.17
N ARG A 160 1.81 14.48 -7.81
CA ARG A 160 1.48 14.13 -6.42
C ARG A 160 2.35 12.99 -5.92
N TRP A 161 2.49 11.91 -6.69
CA TRP A 161 3.32 10.76 -6.32
C TRP A 161 4.81 11.11 -6.28
N ALA A 162 5.30 11.95 -7.20
CA ALA A 162 6.67 12.43 -7.17
C ALA A 162 6.96 13.24 -5.90
N CYS A 163 6.07 14.17 -5.51
CA CYS A 163 6.18 14.88 -4.22
C CYS A 163 6.12 13.91 -3.04
N GLY A 164 5.27 12.89 -3.10
CA GLY A 164 5.23 11.79 -2.12
C GLY A 164 6.57 11.09 -1.94
N ALA A 165 7.23 10.74 -3.04
CA ALA A 165 8.54 10.09 -3.05
C ALA A 165 9.69 11.00 -2.59
N ILE A 166 9.57 12.32 -2.79
CA ILE A 166 10.51 13.31 -2.24
C ILE A 166 10.33 13.42 -0.72
N GLY A 167 9.08 13.35 -0.24
CA GLY A 167 8.76 13.31 1.19
C GLY A 167 8.61 14.71 1.83
N PRO A 168 8.91 14.85 3.12
CA PRO A 168 8.58 16.06 3.91
C PRO A 168 9.10 17.39 3.35
N ALA A 169 10.19 17.37 2.57
CA ALA A 169 10.73 18.57 1.91
C ALA A 169 9.71 19.24 0.96
N ALA A 170 8.72 18.50 0.44
CA ALA A 170 7.68 19.05 -0.42
C ALA A 170 6.61 19.88 0.34
N ILE A 171 6.47 19.70 1.66
CA ILE A 171 5.39 20.29 2.46
C ILE A 171 5.30 21.83 2.33
N PRO A 172 6.39 22.62 2.42
CA PRO A 172 6.30 24.07 2.28
C PRO A 172 5.72 24.52 0.93
N GLY A 173 6.16 23.89 -0.17
CA GLY A 173 5.68 24.19 -1.52
C GLY A 173 4.20 23.81 -1.71
N LEU A 174 3.81 22.63 -1.21
CA LEU A 174 2.41 22.18 -1.26
C LEU A 174 1.48 23.07 -0.44
N ARG A 175 1.93 23.57 0.73
CA ARG A 175 1.19 24.56 1.52
C ARG A 175 0.99 25.87 0.75
N ALA A 176 1.95 26.31 -0.05
CA ALA A 176 1.80 27.49 -0.90
C ALA A 176 0.72 27.27 -1.98
N VAL A 177 0.77 26.12 -2.69
CA VAL A 177 -0.28 25.75 -3.67
C VAL A 177 -1.65 25.70 -3.02
N ARG A 178 -1.74 25.10 -1.84
CA ARG A 178 -2.99 24.94 -1.10
C ARG A 178 -3.66 26.27 -0.73
N ARG A 179 -2.86 27.28 -0.37
CA ARG A 179 -3.31 28.65 -0.06
C ARG A 179 -3.58 29.50 -1.29
N GLY A 180 -3.12 29.07 -2.46
CA GLY A 180 -3.42 29.71 -3.73
C GLY A 180 -4.90 29.62 -4.10
N SER A 181 -5.20 29.97 -5.35
CA SER A 181 -6.52 29.79 -5.97
C SER A 181 -6.42 28.72 -7.05
N GLY A 182 -7.55 28.14 -7.46
CA GLY A 182 -7.59 27.17 -8.56
C GLY A 182 -7.73 25.72 -8.14
N ARG A 183 -7.61 24.84 -9.13
CA ARG A 183 -7.92 23.40 -9.04
C ARG A 183 -6.81 22.61 -8.33
N ALA A 184 -5.56 23.09 -8.38
CA ALA A 184 -4.42 22.46 -7.73
C ALA A 184 -4.57 22.38 -6.20
N ARG A 185 -5.37 23.26 -5.58
CA ARG A 185 -5.54 23.30 -4.12
C ARG A 185 -6.03 21.99 -3.51
N ARG A 186 -6.89 21.25 -4.20
CA ARG A 186 -7.42 19.97 -3.72
C ARG A 186 -6.32 18.91 -3.77
N ALA A 187 -5.63 18.81 -4.90
CA ALA A 187 -4.52 17.88 -5.07
C ALA A 187 -3.37 18.15 -4.08
N ALA A 188 -3.06 19.42 -3.80
CA ALA A 188 -2.08 19.79 -2.79
C ALA A 188 -2.51 19.39 -1.37
N LEU A 189 -3.80 19.50 -1.04
CA LEU A 189 -4.33 19.02 0.26
C LEU A 189 -4.12 17.51 0.42
N THR A 190 -4.46 16.74 -0.61
CA THR A 190 -4.24 15.29 -0.63
C THR A 190 -2.75 14.95 -0.50
N ALA A 191 -1.88 15.62 -1.27
CA ALA A 191 -0.44 15.41 -1.19
C ALA A 191 0.13 15.72 0.20
N LEU A 192 -0.35 16.78 0.87
CA LEU A 192 0.05 17.10 2.23
C LEU A 192 -0.32 15.99 3.21
N ALA A 193 -1.56 15.49 3.14
CA ALA A 193 -2.00 14.38 3.96
C ALA A 193 -1.20 13.10 3.69
N ASP A 194 -0.95 12.77 2.42
CA ASP A 194 -0.16 11.60 2.02
C ASP A 194 1.26 11.65 2.59
N ILE A 195 1.91 12.82 2.59
CA ILE A 195 3.32 12.98 2.99
C ILE A 195 3.52 13.08 4.49
N GLY A 196 2.69 13.86 5.17
CA GLY A 196 2.92 14.19 6.59
C GLY A 196 1.67 14.15 7.42
N GLY A 197 0.64 13.45 6.96
CA GLY A 197 -0.58 13.19 7.71
C GLY A 197 -1.29 14.46 8.16
N TRP A 198 -1.85 14.41 9.36
CA TRP A 198 -2.58 15.53 9.95
C TRP A 198 -1.68 16.74 10.22
N ASP A 199 -0.41 16.52 10.58
CA ASP A 199 0.52 17.58 10.99
C ASP A 199 1.04 18.40 9.80
N ALA A 200 0.98 17.84 8.58
CA ALA A 200 1.26 18.58 7.35
C ALA A 200 0.18 19.63 7.04
N LEU A 201 -1.06 19.41 7.48
CA LEU A 201 -2.17 20.32 7.28
C LEU A 201 -2.03 21.57 8.17
N ASP A 202 -2.38 22.75 7.64
CA ASP A 202 -2.46 23.93 8.50
C ASP A 202 -3.78 23.99 9.28
N ALA A 203 -3.89 24.90 10.25
CA ALA A 203 -5.06 24.96 11.12
C ALA A 203 -6.38 25.22 10.36
N ALA A 204 -6.35 25.88 9.20
CA ALA A 204 -7.54 26.11 8.40
C ALA A 204 -7.98 24.81 7.70
N ASP A 205 -7.02 24.07 7.15
CA ASP A 205 -7.27 22.76 6.53
C ASP A 205 -7.72 21.72 7.54
N GLN A 206 -7.08 21.65 8.71
CA GLN A 206 -7.50 20.78 9.81
C GLN A 206 -8.96 21.04 10.22
N ARG A 207 -9.36 22.32 10.34
CA ARG A 207 -10.77 22.68 10.61
C ARG A 207 -11.70 22.28 9.48
N ALA A 208 -11.29 22.44 8.22
CA ALA A 208 -12.09 22.05 7.06
C ALA A 208 -12.30 20.53 7.00
N VAL A 209 -11.25 19.75 7.22
CA VAL A 209 -11.31 18.29 7.27
C VAL A 209 -12.15 17.82 8.46
N ALA A 210 -11.94 18.40 9.65
CA ALA A 210 -12.77 18.10 10.82
C ALA A 210 -14.25 18.39 10.56
N ARG A 211 -14.57 19.53 9.93
CA ARG A 211 -15.95 19.86 9.55
C ARG A 211 -16.53 18.88 8.54
N LEU A 212 -15.74 18.46 7.56
CA LEU A 212 -16.15 17.44 6.57
C LEU A 212 -16.49 16.12 7.28
N ILE A 213 -15.63 15.67 8.19
CA ILE A 213 -15.85 14.45 8.99
C ILE A 213 -17.17 14.57 9.77
N GLU A 214 -17.35 15.65 10.54
CA GLU A 214 -18.57 15.87 11.32
C GLU A 214 -19.85 15.88 10.46
N VAL A 215 -19.79 16.41 9.23
CA VAL A 215 -20.95 16.43 8.32
C VAL A 215 -21.20 15.08 7.66
N ARG A 216 -20.15 14.31 7.35
CA ARG A 216 -20.25 13.05 6.59
C ARG A 216 -20.52 11.84 7.47
N SER A 217 -19.96 11.78 8.68
CA SER A 217 -20.04 10.59 9.55
C SER A 217 -21.47 10.12 9.87
N PRO A 218 -22.47 10.98 10.16
CA PRO A 218 -23.80 10.51 10.56
C PRO A 218 -24.61 9.80 9.46
N GLY A 219 -24.24 9.97 8.20
CA GLY A 219 -24.94 9.39 7.04
C GLY A 219 -24.03 8.58 6.12
N GLU A 220 -22.87 8.18 6.62
CA GLU A 220 -21.92 7.37 5.85
C GLU A 220 -22.43 5.93 5.77
N THR A 221 -22.58 5.42 4.55
CA THR A 221 -22.80 4.00 4.31
C THR A 221 -21.45 3.28 4.37
N PRO A 222 -21.31 2.21 5.18
CA PRO A 222 -20.11 1.39 5.18
C PRO A 222 -19.82 0.85 3.78
N GLU A 223 -18.55 0.88 3.38
CA GLU A 223 -18.05 0.32 2.12
C GLU A 223 -17.07 -0.81 2.42
N PRO A 224 -16.96 -1.83 1.53
CA PRO A 224 -15.98 -2.90 1.66
C PRO A 224 -14.56 -2.36 1.87
N MET A 225 -13.86 -2.93 2.85
CA MET A 225 -12.47 -2.60 3.14
C MET A 225 -11.51 -3.54 2.41
N HIS A 226 -10.40 -3.02 1.89
CA HIS A 226 -9.29 -3.84 1.40
C HIS A 226 -8.53 -4.43 2.58
N LEU A 227 -8.68 -5.75 2.79
CA LEU A 227 -8.10 -6.44 3.92
C LEU A 227 -6.70 -6.96 3.60
N CYS A 228 -5.70 -6.32 4.19
CA CYS A 228 -4.33 -6.80 4.21
C CYS A 228 -3.75 -6.42 5.56
N GLY A 229 -3.57 -7.40 6.44
CA GLY A 229 -3.21 -7.23 7.85
C GLY A 229 -4.23 -7.85 8.80
N SER A 230 -4.15 -7.44 10.06
CA SER A 230 -4.98 -8.00 11.14
C SER A 230 -5.92 -6.97 11.77
N TRP A 231 -7.00 -7.48 12.35
CA TRP A 231 -7.97 -6.69 13.10
C TRP A 231 -8.56 -7.50 14.26
N TYR A 232 -9.07 -6.77 15.26
CA TYR A 232 -9.84 -7.33 16.37
C TYR A 232 -11.32 -7.00 16.21
N ALA A 233 -12.18 -7.85 16.76
CA ALA A 233 -13.61 -7.57 16.94
C ALA A 233 -14.00 -7.77 18.40
N VAL A 234 -14.62 -6.74 18.99
CA VAL A 234 -15.15 -6.79 20.37
C VAL A 234 -16.58 -6.25 20.43
N PRO A 235 -17.43 -6.75 21.35
CA PRO A 235 -18.77 -6.18 21.56
C PRO A 235 -18.72 -4.69 21.89
N SER A 236 -19.57 -3.91 21.24
CA SER A 236 -19.62 -2.44 21.37
C SER A 236 -20.39 -1.95 22.60
N ALA A 237 -21.02 -2.84 23.37
CA ALA A 237 -21.92 -2.49 24.48
C ALA A 237 -21.25 -1.63 25.58
N MET A 238 -19.94 -1.79 25.80
CA MET A 238 -19.17 -0.98 26.76
C MET A 238 -18.73 0.39 26.20
N GLY A 239 -19.03 0.68 24.94
CA GLY A 239 -18.69 1.93 24.26
C GLY A 239 -17.24 2.03 23.78
N GLN A 240 -16.98 2.97 22.87
CA GLN A 240 -15.65 3.14 22.25
C GLN A 240 -14.56 3.54 23.25
N GLN A 241 -14.88 4.26 24.32
CA GLN A 241 -13.87 4.63 25.33
C GLN A 241 -13.28 3.38 26.00
N ALA A 242 -14.11 2.39 26.32
CA ALA A 242 -13.61 1.14 26.88
C ALA A 242 -12.66 0.41 25.92
N VAL A 243 -12.93 0.48 24.61
CA VAL A 243 -12.04 -0.05 23.57
C VAL A 243 -10.72 0.72 23.53
N LEU A 244 -10.75 2.05 23.52
CA LEU A 244 -9.52 2.86 23.56
C LEU A 244 -8.66 2.51 24.78
N ASP A 245 -9.26 2.41 25.96
CA ASP A 245 -8.54 2.05 27.18
C ASP A 245 -7.96 0.62 27.12
N ALA A 246 -8.70 -0.34 26.55
CA ALA A 246 -8.27 -1.74 26.48
C ALA A 246 -7.07 -1.94 25.54
N PHE A 247 -6.97 -1.12 24.50
CA PHE A 247 -5.87 -1.11 23.54
C PHE A 247 -4.77 -0.09 23.89
N ALA A 248 -4.89 0.61 25.02
CA ALA A 248 -4.00 1.69 25.45
C ALA A 248 -3.82 2.78 24.37
N LEU A 249 -4.92 3.15 23.74
CA LEU A 249 -4.97 4.13 22.66
C LEU A 249 -5.18 5.55 23.20
N THR A 250 -4.42 6.50 22.65
CA THR A 250 -4.41 7.91 23.04
C THR A 250 -4.70 8.81 21.84
N GLU A 251 -4.94 10.10 22.10
CA GLU A 251 -5.11 11.13 21.06
C GLU A 251 -6.16 10.78 19.98
N ALA A 252 -7.25 10.11 20.37
CA ALA A 252 -8.29 9.67 19.45
C ALA A 252 -8.94 10.86 18.71
N ARG A 253 -9.00 10.77 17.38
CA ARG A 253 -9.58 11.77 16.49
C ARG A 253 -10.71 11.16 15.66
N PRO A 254 -11.89 11.81 15.61
CA PRO A 254 -12.96 11.45 14.69
C PRO A 254 -12.48 11.30 13.25
N VAL A 255 -12.94 10.26 12.58
CA VAL A 255 -12.81 10.05 11.14
C VAL A 255 -14.09 9.46 10.58
N THR A 256 -14.29 9.62 9.27
CA THR A 256 -15.25 8.78 8.54
C THR A 256 -14.67 7.38 8.42
N MET A 257 -15.52 6.36 8.22
CA MET A 257 -15.09 4.98 8.03
C MET A 257 -14.15 4.85 6.84
N ARG A 258 -14.43 5.55 5.74
CA ARG A 258 -13.55 5.57 4.56
C ARG A 258 -12.18 6.17 4.85
N LEU A 259 -12.11 7.24 5.66
CA LEU A 259 -10.84 7.82 6.07
C LEU A 259 -10.06 6.89 7.00
N GLY A 260 -10.74 6.23 7.94
CA GLY A 260 -10.14 5.23 8.83
C GLY A 260 -9.57 4.03 8.06
N ALA A 261 -10.34 3.48 7.12
CA ALA A 261 -9.91 2.40 6.25
C ALA A 261 -8.71 2.79 5.39
N SER A 262 -8.75 3.95 4.75
CA SER A 262 -7.64 4.48 3.94
C SER A 262 -6.35 4.66 4.75
N ALA A 263 -6.46 5.18 5.98
CA ALA A 263 -5.32 5.33 6.87
C ALA A 263 -4.71 3.97 7.25
N TRP A 264 -5.55 3.00 7.63
CA TRP A 264 -5.08 1.65 7.96
C TRP A 264 -4.42 0.93 6.78
N THR A 265 -5.05 0.93 5.60
CA THR A 265 -4.47 0.36 4.39
C THR A 265 -3.12 1.00 4.05
N SER A 266 -3.01 2.33 4.21
CA SER A 266 -1.75 3.04 4.04
C SER A 266 -0.70 2.58 5.05
N ASP A 267 -1.02 2.45 6.33
CA ASP A 267 -0.08 2.03 7.38
C ASP A 267 0.47 0.62 7.16
N HIS A 268 -0.36 -0.27 6.63
CA HIS A 268 0.03 -1.66 6.40
C HIS A 268 0.97 -1.83 5.20
N HIS A 269 0.73 -1.05 4.14
CA HIS A 269 1.46 -1.14 2.87
C HIS A 269 2.64 -0.18 2.74
N ASN A 270 2.67 0.91 3.51
CA ASN A 270 3.78 1.84 3.44
C ASN A 270 5.01 1.20 4.09
N GLY A 271 6.14 1.21 3.37
CA GLY A 271 7.41 0.68 3.88
C GLY A 271 7.76 1.35 5.21
N ASP A 272 8.38 0.60 6.12
CA ASP A 272 8.56 1.02 7.50
C ASP A 272 9.59 2.16 7.64
N VAL A 273 9.16 3.39 7.36
CA VAL A 273 9.96 4.61 7.57
C VAL A 273 10.03 4.88 9.08
N GLY A 274 10.87 4.14 9.80
CA GLY A 274 11.20 4.42 11.20
C GLY A 274 10.85 3.35 12.24
N GLY A 275 10.60 2.10 11.85
CA GLY A 275 10.43 0.98 12.79
C GLY A 275 9.01 0.78 13.33
N HIS A 276 8.07 1.68 13.02
CA HIS A 276 6.75 1.73 13.65
C HIS A 276 5.61 2.13 12.70
N GLY A 277 5.77 2.05 11.37
CA GLY A 277 4.72 2.43 10.41
C GLY A 277 3.39 1.71 10.64
N ARG A 278 3.45 0.42 11.02
CA ARG A 278 2.29 -0.47 11.22
C ARG A 278 1.67 -0.43 12.61
N CYS A 279 2.41 0.08 13.60
CA CYS A 279 2.00 0.03 15.01
C CYS A 279 1.89 1.40 15.67
N SER A 280 2.11 2.51 14.95
CA SER A 280 2.01 3.87 15.52
C SER A 280 0.59 4.35 15.73
N ARG A 281 -0.36 3.94 14.88
CA ARG A 281 -1.77 4.30 14.99
C ARG A 281 -2.66 3.09 14.70
N MET A 282 -3.88 3.16 15.21
CA MET A 282 -4.93 2.17 14.98
C MET A 282 -6.23 2.87 14.58
N TYR A 283 -7.02 2.18 13.76
CA TYR A 283 -8.37 2.61 13.38
C TYR A 283 -9.41 1.82 14.16
N VAL A 284 -10.26 2.54 14.91
CA VAL A 284 -11.40 1.98 15.65
C VAL A 284 -12.68 2.37 14.91
N THR A 285 -13.47 1.38 14.48
CA THR A 285 -14.73 1.65 13.78
C THR A 285 -15.78 2.27 14.70
N PRO A 286 -16.85 2.87 14.15
CA PRO A 286 -18.12 2.93 14.87
C PRO A 286 -18.59 1.51 15.24
N ALA A 287 -19.64 1.40 16.05
CA ALA A 287 -20.29 0.11 16.26
C ALA A 287 -20.99 -0.32 14.96
N LEU A 288 -20.62 -1.50 14.45
CA LEU A 288 -21.15 -2.14 13.25
C LEU A 288 -21.91 -3.40 13.70
N ASN A 289 -23.23 -3.45 13.56
CA ASN A 289 -24.07 -4.55 14.05
C ASN A 289 -23.78 -4.95 15.51
N GLY A 290 -23.48 -3.97 16.36
CA GLY A 290 -23.16 -4.21 17.77
C GLY A 290 -21.69 -4.58 18.05
N TRP A 291 -20.82 -4.61 17.04
CA TRP A 291 -19.39 -4.87 17.18
C TRP A 291 -18.54 -3.63 16.91
N THR A 292 -17.45 -3.46 17.66
CA THR A 292 -16.41 -2.50 17.35
C THR A 292 -15.22 -3.26 16.79
N LEU A 293 -14.76 -2.88 15.60
CA LEU A 293 -13.57 -3.43 14.97
C LEU A 293 -12.38 -2.50 15.23
N VAL A 294 -11.21 -3.10 15.47
CA VAL A 294 -9.97 -2.37 15.74
C VAL A 294 -8.89 -2.87 14.78
N PHE A 295 -8.50 -2.00 13.85
CA PHE A 295 -7.52 -2.29 12.79
C PHE A 295 -6.16 -1.72 13.12
N GLY A 296 -5.11 -2.51 12.86
CA GLY A 296 -3.71 -2.16 13.13
C GLY A 296 -3.04 -3.17 14.06
N THR A 297 -1.72 -3.03 14.23
CA THR A 297 -0.94 -3.96 15.04
C THR A 297 -0.71 -3.38 16.43
N VAL A 298 -1.13 -4.10 17.47
CA VAL A 298 -0.86 -3.68 18.86
C VAL A 298 0.65 -3.71 19.16
N PRO A 299 1.19 -2.75 19.94
CA PRO A 299 2.61 -2.68 20.25
C PRO A 299 3.21 -3.96 20.84
N SER A 300 2.42 -4.71 21.62
CA SER A 300 2.87 -5.98 22.23
C SER A 300 3.07 -7.11 21.23
N VAL A 301 2.61 -6.95 19.98
CA VAL A 301 2.72 -7.95 18.90
C VAL A 301 3.62 -7.42 17.77
N ALA A 302 3.69 -6.11 17.56
CA ALA A 302 4.33 -5.48 16.41
C ALA A 302 5.84 -5.69 16.25
N HIS A 303 6.53 -6.11 17.32
CA HIS A 303 7.98 -6.23 17.37
C HIS A 303 8.44 -7.67 17.68
N ILE A 304 7.59 -8.65 17.37
CA ILE A 304 7.88 -10.07 17.52
C ILE A 304 8.11 -10.65 16.13
N ASP A 305 9.36 -11.03 15.85
CA ASP A 305 9.74 -11.65 14.58
C ASP A 305 9.55 -13.19 14.60
N ASP A 306 9.48 -13.78 15.79
CA ASP A 306 9.24 -15.23 15.95
C ASP A 306 7.75 -15.56 15.82
N GLU A 307 7.41 -16.45 14.88
CA GLU A 307 6.01 -16.80 14.56
C GLU A 307 5.28 -17.46 15.74
N ALA A 308 5.95 -18.29 16.54
CA ALA A 308 5.35 -18.93 17.70
C ALA A 308 5.02 -17.91 18.80
N ALA A 309 5.97 -17.03 19.11
CA ALA A 309 5.79 -15.95 20.07
C ALA A 309 4.75 -14.93 19.58
N PHE A 310 4.67 -14.66 18.27
CA PHE A 310 3.64 -13.80 17.69
C PHE A 310 2.25 -14.37 17.97
N ARG A 311 2.05 -15.67 17.69
CA ARG A 311 0.77 -16.35 17.92
C ARG A 311 0.40 -16.39 19.40
N GLU A 312 1.37 -16.63 20.28
CA GLU A 312 1.17 -16.57 21.73
C GLU A 312 0.74 -15.17 22.19
N ALA A 313 1.43 -14.12 21.74
CA ALA A 313 1.09 -12.75 22.07
C ALA A 313 -0.31 -12.34 21.55
N VAL A 314 -0.70 -12.82 20.37
CA VAL A 314 -2.06 -12.65 19.83
C VAL A 314 -3.10 -13.35 20.70
N ARG A 315 -2.87 -14.61 21.07
CA ARG A 315 -3.75 -15.37 21.97
C ARG A 315 -3.93 -14.66 23.32
N ASP A 316 -2.84 -14.24 23.94
CA ASP A 316 -2.85 -13.56 25.24
C ASP A 316 -3.58 -12.22 25.18
N HIS A 317 -3.41 -11.47 24.08
CA HIS A 317 -4.14 -10.23 23.87
C HIS A 317 -5.64 -10.49 23.69
N CYS A 318 -6.00 -11.47 22.86
CA CYS A 318 -7.39 -11.85 22.59
C CYS A 318 -8.08 -12.35 23.88
N ALA A 319 -7.42 -13.22 24.64
CA ALA A 319 -7.88 -13.68 25.95
C ALA A 319 -8.13 -12.49 26.91
N ARG A 320 -7.16 -11.58 27.07
CA ARG A 320 -7.32 -10.40 27.92
C ARG A 320 -8.49 -9.51 27.50
N LEU A 321 -8.68 -9.27 26.20
CA LEU A 321 -9.82 -8.51 25.70
C LEU A 321 -11.14 -9.20 26.03
N SER A 322 -11.24 -10.52 25.80
CA SER A 322 -12.45 -11.28 26.13
C SER A 322 -12.77 -11.27 27.63
N GLY A 323 -11.78 -11.22 28.50
CA GLY A 323 -11.99 -11.06 29.94
C GLY A 323 -12.64 -9.72 30.31
N ARG A 324 -12.43 -8.67 29.50
CA ARG A 324 -13.04 -7.35 29.69
C ARG A 324 -14.41 -7.21 29.00
N PHE A 325 -14.51 -7.68 27.75
CA PHE A 325 -15.70 -7.48 26.90
C PHE A 325 -16.62 -8.70 26.84
N GLY A 326 -16.32 -9.77 27.57
CA GLY A 326 -17.00 -11.06 27.52
C GLY A 326 -16.51 -11.93 26.35
N VAL A 327 -16.40 -11.35 25.15
CA VAL A 327 -15.93 -12.01 23.93
C VAL A 327 -14.92 -11.11 23.22
N ALA A 328 -13.91 -11.72 22.59
CA ALA A 328 -13.03 -11.03 21.67
C ALA A 328 -12.57 -11.99 20.57
N HIS A 329 -12.47 -11.47 19.35
CA HIS A 329 -11.91 -12.19 18.22
C HIS A 329 -10.73 -11.42 17.64
N TRP A 330 -9.77 -12.15 17.11
CA TRP A 330 -8.69 -11.64 16.28
C TRP A 330 -8.69 -12.36 14.94
N TYR A 331 -8.43 -11.61 13.88
CA TYR A 331 -8.44 -12.07 12.50
C TYR A 331 -7.21 -11.52 11.78
N GLY A 332 -6.59 -12.34 10.95
CA GLY A 332 -5.46 -12.00 10.09
C GLY A 332 -5.72 -12.47 8.67
N ALA A 333 -5.45 -11.61 7.70
CA ALA A 333 -5.54 -11.94 6.28
C ALA A 333 -4.43 -11.22 5.51
N SER A 334 -3.85 -11.89 4.51
CA SER A 334 -2.87 -11.30 3.60
C SER A 334 -3.38 -11.33 2.18
N CYS A 335 -3.22 -10.19 1.51
CA CYS A 335 -3.62 -9.99 0.13
C CYS A 335 -2.60 -10.53 -0.89
N GLY A 336 -1.41 -10.95 -0.45
CA GLY A 336 -0.29 -11.29 -1.35
C GLY A 336 0.10 -12.77 -1.39
N ASP A 337 -0.13 -13.51 -0.31
CA ASP A 337 0.36 -14.90 -0.14
C ASP A 337 -0.74 -15.86 0.33
N GLY A 338 -2.00 -15.39 0.44
CA GLY A 338 -3.13 -16.20 0.86
C GLY A 338 -3.14 -16.55 2.36
N TRP A 339 -2.24 -15.99 3.17
CA TRP A 339 -2.22 -16.23 4.61
C TRP A 339 -3.55 -15.82 5.25
N THR A 340 -4.09 -16.71 6.08
CA THR A 340 -5.27 -16.46 6.91
C THR A 340 -5.09 -17.11 8.27
N ALA A 341 -5.48 -16.37 9.31
CA ALA A 341 -5.45 -16.86 10.69
C ALA A 341 -6.55 -16.20 11.51
N TRP A 342 -7.00 -16.87 12.57
CA TRP A 342 -7.97 -16.31 13.51
C TRP A 342 -7.84 -16.93 14.90
N CYS A 343 -8.24 -16.17 15.92
CA CYS A 343 -8.25 -16.58 17.32
C CYS A 343 -9.54 -16.09 17.98
N LEU A 344 -10.28 -17.00 18.60
CA LEU A 344 -11.55 -16.73 19.28
C LEU A 344 -11.38 -16.89 20.79
N ALA A 345 -11.83 -15.92 21.58
CA ALA A 345 -11.73 -15.97 23.03
C ALA A 345 -13.02 -15.52 23.72
N GLU A 346 -13.34 -16.18 24.83
CA GLU A 346 -14.51 -15.92 25.68
C GLU A 346 -14.10 -15.96 27.15
N GLY A 347 -14.56 -14.97 27.93
CA GLY A 347 -14.40 -14.93 29.38
C GLY A 347 -12.95 -14.97 29.89
N GLY A 348 -11.98 -14.48 29.11
CA GLY A 348 -10.57 -14.51 29.49
C GLY A 348 -9.80 -15.72 28.93
N THR A 349 -10.45 -16.57 28.12
CA THR A 349 -9.91 -17.86 27.70
C THR A 349 -10.04 -18.03 26.19
N VAL A 350 -8.97 -18.46 25.51
CA VAL A 350 -9.04 -18.84 24.08
C VAL A 350 -9.89 -20.11 23.93
N ILE A 351 -10.91 -20.05 23.06
CA ILE A 351 -11.82 -21.17 22.79
C ILE A 351 -11.46 -21.90 21.50
N ASP A 352 -10.94 -21.20 20.48
CA ASP A 352 -10.53 -21.81 19.23
C ASP A 352 -9.50 -20.91 18.51
N GLN A 353 -8.71 -21.50 17.64
CA GLN A 353 -7.75 -20.80 16.81
C GLN A 353 -7.45 -21.59 15.52
N TYR A 354 -6.96 -20.87 14.53
CA TYR A 354 -6.54 -21.42 13.25
C TYR A 354 -5.45 -20.56 12.64
N ASP A 355 -4.44 -21.21 12.07
CA ASP A 355 -3.43 -20.61 11.21
C ASP A 355 -3.13 -21.60 10.10
N ILE A 356 -3.20 -21.15 8.84
CA ILE A 356 -2.98 -22.01 7.66
C ILE A 356 -1.58 -22.63 7.65
N PHE A 357 -0.59 -21.99 8.27
CA PHE A 357 0.81 -22.47 8.29
C PHE A 357 1.14 -23.39 9.48
N GLU A 358 0.23 -23.60 10.44
CA GLU A 358 0.44 -24.57 11.53
C GLU A 358 0.11 -26.02 11.16
N ARG A 359 -0.39 -26.26 9.94
CA ARG A 359 -0.78 -27.61 9.54
C ARG A 359 0.48 -28.46 9.26
N GLU A 360 0.50 -29.69 9.78
CA GLU A 360 1.18 -30.77 9.06
C GLU A 360 0.62 -30.81 7.63
N PRO A 361 1.45 -31.06 6.60
CA PRO A 361 0.97 -31.11 5.23
C PRO A 361 -0.26 -32.04 5.15
N PRO A 362 -1.28 -31.69 4.38
CA PRO A 362 -2.38 -32.62 4.11
C PRO A 362 -1.79 -33.97 3.70
N ASP A 363 -2.40 -35.07 4.15
CA ASP A 363 -2.22 -36.35 3.45
C ASP A 363 -2.51 -36.07 1.97
N ASP A 364 -1.71 -36.63 1.05
CA ASP A 364 -1.71 -36.36 -0.39
C ASP A 364 -3.08 -36.55 -1.10
N ASP A 365 -4.13 -36.89 -0.35
CA ASP A 365 -5.52 -37.08 -0.77
C ASP A 365 -6.45 -35.88 -0.48
N ASP A 366 -6.03 -34.86 0.29
CA ASP A 366 -6.82 -33.63 0.50
C ASP A 366 -6.52 -32.62 -0.62
N GLU A 367 -7.38 -32.60 -1.64
CA GLU A 367 -7.34 -31.63 -2.74
C GLU A 367 -7.46 -30.19 -2.19
N PRO A 368 -6.61 -29.23 -2.59
CA PRO A 368 -6.75 -27.84 -2.16
C PRO A 368 -8.11 -27.29 -2.63
N PRO A 369 -8.87 -26.59 -1.77
CA PRO A 369 -10.17 -26.07 -2.17
C PRO A 369 -10.00 -25.11 -3.35
N ALA A 370 -10.81 -25.30 -4.39
CA ALA A 370 -10.78 -24.51 -5.60
C ALA A 370 -11.11 -23.03 -5.30
N ALA A 371 -10.39 -22.12 -5.95
CA ALA A 371 -10.49 -20.67 -5.78
C ALA A 371 -11.87 -20.04 -6.15
N ASP A 372 -12.86 -20.85 -6.54
CA ASP A 372 -14.10 -20.40 -7.18
C ASP A 372 -15.39 -20.91 -6.52
N GLU A 373 -15.39 -21.43 -5.29
CA GLU A 373 -16.67 -21.79 -4.65
C GLU A 373 -17.48 -20.55 -4.24
N PRO A 374 -18.74 -20.43 -4.72
CA PRO A 374 -19.52 -19.21 -4.55
C PRO A 374 -19.91 -19.03 -3.09
N ALA A 375 -19.60 -17.84 -2.56
CA ALA A 375 -20.03 -17.38 -1.24
C ALA A 375 -21.53 -17.62 -1.05
N ILE A 376 -21.87 -18.64 -0.26
CA ILE A 376 -23.25 -18.93 0.11
C ILE A 376 -23.77 -17.70 0.87
N ARG A 377 -24.75 -17.02 0.26
CA ARG A 377 -25.56 -15.98 0.88
C ARG A 377 -26.46 -16.63 1.93
N TYR A 378 -26.25 -16.30 3.20
CA TYR A 378 -27.32 -16.30 4.19
C TYR A 378 -27.27 -14.98 4.97
N TYR A 379 -28.23 -14.11 4.63
CA TYR A 379 -28.73 -13.05 5.50
C TYR A 379 -29.91 -13.62 6.31
N ASP A 380 -30.18 -13.00 7.46
CA ASP A 380 -31.26 -13.25 8.44
C ASP A 380 -30.97 -14.30 9.53
N ASP A 381 -30.43 -13.86 10.67
CA ASP A 381 -31.24 -13.39 11.80
C ASP A 381 -30.33 -12.82 12.91
N PHE A 382 -30.58 -11.55 13.25
CA PHE A 382 -29.93 -10.86 14.37
C PHE A 382 -30.31 -11.54 15.70
N VAL A 383 -29.32 -12.13 16.38
CA VAL A 383 -29.40 -12.32 17.83
C VAL A 383 -28.31 -11.47 18.48
N PRO A 384 -28.68 -10.47 19.31
CA PRO A 384 -27.71 -9.83 20.19
C PRO A 384 -27.12 -10.91 21.12
N ARG A 385 -25.86 -11.30 20.92
CA ARG A 385 -25.17 -12.27 21.78
C ARG A 385 -24.71 -11.67 23.12
N THR A 386 -25.42 -10.65 23.63
CA THR A 386 -25.21 -10.06 24.96
C THR A 386 -26.02 -10.77 26.05
N GLY A 387 -26.45 -12.01 25.83
CA GLY A 387 -27.23 -12.76 26.80
C GLY A 387 -27.31 -14.24 26.43
N ARG A 388 -26.24 -14.98 26.67
CA ARG A 388 -26.34 -16.42 26.93
C ARG A 388 -25.70 -16.74 28.28
N PRO A 389 -26.34 -17.62 29.06
CA PRO A 389 -25.95 -17.82 30.44
C PRO A 389 -24.64 -18.63 30.46
N ALA A 390 -23.76 -18.32 31.40
CA ALA A 390 -22.44 -18.91 31.62
C ALA A 390 -22.44 -20.45 31.90
N VAL A 391 -23.53 -21.16 31.60
CA VAL A 391 -23.89 -22.47 32.16
C VAL A 391 -23.36 -23.67 31.37
N LEU A 392 -22.74 -23.48 30.20
CA LEU A 392 -22.14 -24.62 29.48
C LEU A 392 -20.68 -24.87 29.85
N TYR A 393 -19.96 -23.84 30.29
CA TYR A 393 -18.56 -23.96 30.75
C TYR A 393 -18.46 -24.83 32.03
N GLU A 394 -19.45 -24.73 32.93
CA GLU A 394 -19.53 -25.57 34.13
C GLU A 394 -19.92 -27.02 33.82
N GLN A 395 -20.60 -27.29 32.68
CA GLN A 395 -21.00 -28.65 32.29
C GLN A 395 -19.89 -29.46 31.62
N LEU A 396 -18.87 -28.82 31.04
CA LEU A 396 -17.67 -29.51 30.54
C LEU A 396 -16.60 -29.69 31.63
N ALA A 397 -16.67 -28.91 32.71
CA ALA A 397 -15.81 -29.02 33.89
C ALA A 397 -16.30 -30.09 34.89
N ILE A 398 -16.89 -31.19 34.39
CA ILE A 398 -17.21 -32.34 35.22
C ILE A 398 -15.88 -33.05 35.52
N ASP A 399 -15.57 -33.18 36.81
CA ASP A 399 -14.44 -33.93 37.41
C ASP A 399 -13.08 -33.23 37.59
N GLY A 400 -13.04 -31.90 37.71
CA GLY A 400 -11.85 -31.21 38.26
C GLY A 400 -10.59 -31.25 37.38
N PHE A 401 -10.72 -31.71 36.14
CA PHE A 401 -9.73 -31.53 35.08
C PHE A 401 -10.14 -30.33 34.22
N GLY A 402 -9.20 -29.41 33.96
CA GLY A 402 -9.46 -28.30 33.04
C GLY A 402 -9.73 -28.82 31.62
N VAL A 403 -10.63 -28.15 30.89
CA VAL A 403 -10.95 -28.48 29.51
C VAL A 403 -9.77 -28.08 28.59
N SER A 404 -9.28 -29.01 27.76
CA SER A 404 -8.16 -28.72 26.86
C SER A 404 -8.55 -27.69 25.79
N LEU A 405 -7.56 -27.09 25.10
CA LEU A 405 -7.85 -26.20 23.96
C LEU A 405 -8.49 -26.98 22.79
N ALA A 406 -8.11 -28.24 22.59
CA ALA A 406 -8.68 -29.09 21.56
C ALA A 406 -10.17 -29.38 21.79
N ASP A 407 -10.57 -29.65 23.04
CA ASP A 407 -11.98 -29.88 23.39
C ASP A 407 -12.80 -28.61 23.21
N ARG A 408 -12.25 -27.45 23.61
CA ARG A 408 -12.88 -26.14 23.41
C ARG A 408 -13.05 -25.82 21.92
N SER A 409 -12.03 -26.10 21.12
CA SER A 409 -12.04 -25.89 19.67
C SER A 409 -13.13 -26.74 19.01
N GLN A 410 -13.17 -28.04 19.31
CA GLN A 410 -14.16 -28.95 18.74
C GLN A 410 -15.60 -28.59 19.16
N TRP A 411 -15.77 -28.08 20.39
CA TRP A 411 -17.04 -27.54 20.84
C TRP A 411 -17.42 -26.27 20.07
N ALA A 412 -16.51 -25.31 19.94
CA ALA A 412 -16.74 -24.04 19.27
C ALA A 412 -17.11 -24.25 17.79
N ARG A 413 -16.34 -25.05 17.06
CA ARG A 413 -16.59 -25.34 15.63
C ARG A 413 -17.97 -25.94 15.41
N ARG A 414 -18.38 -26.92 16.23
CA ARG A 414 -19.73 -27.51 16.17
C ARG A 414 -20.83 -26.52 16.55
N THR A 415 -20.60 -25.73 17.59
CA THR A 415 -21.60 -24.77 18.10
C THR A 415 -21.86 -23.64 17.12
N TYR A 416 -20.83 -23.23 16.41
CA TYR A 416 -20.84 -22.07 15.52
C TYR A 416 -20.81 -22.42 14.03
N ASP A 417 -20.86 -23.71 13.71
CA ASP A 417 -20.79 -24.23 12.34
C ASP A 417 -19.59 -23.65 11.56
N ILE A 418 -18.43 -23.67 12.22
CA ILE A 418 -17.16 -23.22 11.64
C ILE A 418 -16.51 -24.43 10.97
N PRO A 419 -16.26 -24.39 9.65
CA PRO A 419 -15.55 -25.46 8.97
C PRO A 419 -14.13 -25.64 9.51
N ASP A 420 -13.53 -26.81 9.29
CA ASP A 420 -12.13 -27.05 9.65
C ASP A 420 -11.14 -26.14 8.90
N HIS A 421 -11.57 -25.62 7.75
CA HIS A 421 -10.87 -24.64 6.94
C HIS A 421 -11.78 -23.44 6.66
N ALA A 422 -11.44 -22.28 7.19
CA ALA A 422 -12.22 -21.07 6.98
C ALA A 422 -11.31 -19.84 6.94
N HIS A 423 -11.53 -18.98 5.94
CA HIS A 423 -10.86 -17.69 5.90
C HIS A 423 -11.31 -16.83 7.08
N ALA A 424 -10.42 -15.96 7.56
CA ALA A 424 -10.70 -15.07 8.67
C ALA A 424 -11.96 -14.20 8.41
N THR A 425 -12.19 -13.80 7.16
CA THR A 425 -13.40 -13.08 6.71
C THR A 425 -14.66 -13.93 6.83
N ASP A 426 -14.60 -15.21 6.51
CA ASP A 426 -15.74 -16.13 6.60
C ASP A 426 -16.14 -16.40 8.05
N VAL A 427 -15.15 -16.50 8.94
CA VAL A 427 -15.38 -16.62 10.38
C VAL A 427 -15.90 -15.29 10.95
N ALA A 428 -15.34 -14.16 10.51
CA ALA A 428 -15.81 -12.83 10.90
C ALA A 428 -17.26 -12.58 10.47
N ALA A 429 -17.65 -12.96 9.25
CA ALA A 429 -19.02 -12.85 8.74
C ALA A 429 -20.03 -13.61 9.61
N ARG A 430 -19.62 -14.79 10.14
CA ARG A 430 -20.47 -15.64 10.98
C ARG A 430 -20.57 -15.17 12.42
N LEU A 431 -19.46 -14.70 13.00
CA LEU A 431 -19.34 -14.49 14.45
C LEU A 431 -19.33 -13.03 14.87
N SER A 432 -18.99 -12.11 13.96
CA SER A 432 -18.90 -10.68 14.24
C SER A 432 -19.33 -9.85 13.03
N VAL A 433 -18.37 -9.22 12.33
CA VAL A 433 -18.60 -8.44 11.11
C VAL A 433 -17.44 -8.69 10.15
N ASP A 434 -17.75 -9.04 8.90
CA ASP A 434 -16.78 -9.10 7.81
C ASP A 434 -16.52 -7.70 7.22
N PRO A 435 -15.32 -7.13 7.40
CA PRO A 435 -15.02 -5.81 6.87
C PRO A 435 -14.97 -5.77 5.33
N GLY A 436 -14.74 -6.92 4.67
CA GLY A 436 -14.69 -7.04 3.22
C GLY A 436 -16.07 -7.04 2.56
N ARG A 437 -17.15 -7.13 3.35
CA ARG A 437 -18.55 -7.18 2.87
C ARG A 437 -19.43 -6.11 3.50
N LEU A 438 -18.83 -5.06 4.06
CA LEU A 438 -19.57 -3.91 4.59
C LEU A 438 -20.48 -3.29 3.51
N GLY A 439 -21.68 -2.92 3.92
CA GLY A 439 -22.71 -2.42 3.02
C GLY A 439 -23.84 -1.70 3.74
N PRO A 440 -24.92 -1.35 3.01
CA PRO A 440 -26.05 -0.59 3.55
C PRO A 440 -26.91 -1.34 4.57
N ASP A 441 -26.74 -2.66 4.66
CA ASP A 441 -27.37 -3.58 5.62
C ASP A 441 -26.74 -3.53 7.01
N ILE A 442 -25.54 -2.95 7.15
CA ILE A 442 -24.86 -2.82 8.43
C ILE A 442 -25.44 -1.65 9.22
N THR A 443 -25.91 -1.94 10.44
CA THR A 443 -26.32 -0.91 11.40
C THR A 443 -25.07 -0.23 11.97
N VAL A 444 -24.95 1.07 11.77
CA VAL A 444 -23.82 1.89 12.24
C VAL A 444 -24.26 2.76 13.41
N THR A 445 -23.52 2.74 14.52
CA THR A 445 -23.74 3.65 15.67
C THR A 445 -22.42 4.26 16.12
N GLY A 446 -22.39 5.60 16.25
CA GLY A 446 -21.19 6.34 16.61
C GLY A 446 -20.39 6.79 15.38
N ARG A 447 -19.07 6.90 15.51
CA ARG A 447 -18.16 7.39 14.46
C ARG A 447 -16.83 6.65 14.50
N GLY A 448 -16.12 6.61 13.38
CA GLY A 448 -14.76 6.07 13.34
C GLY A 448 -13.78 6.94 14.12
N LEU A 449 -12.71 6.34 14.64
CA LEU A 449 -11.63 7.02 15.35
C LEU A 449 -10.27 6.54 14.82
N LEU A 450 -9.37 7.46 14.53
CA LEU A 450 -7.93 7.18 14.49
C LEU A 450 -7.32 7.53 15.83
N ALA A 451 -6.59 6.61 16.43
CA ALA A 451 -5.94 6.83 17.72
C ALA A 451 -4.50 6.33 17.68
N LEU A 452 -3.64 6.96 18.49
CA LEU A 452 -2.24 6.61 18.58
C LEU A 452 -2.05 5.48 19.59
N THR A 453 -1.09 4.61 19.31
CA THR A 453 -0.61 3.65 20.29
C THR A 453 0.52 4.28 21.12
N THR A 454 1.08 3.51 22.06
CA THR A 454 2.33 3.88 22.74
C THR A 454 3.51 4.05 21.78
N CYS A 455 3.53 3.33 20.65
CA CYS A 455 4.58 3.49 19.63
C CYS A 455 4.45 4.83 18.89
N GLY A 456 3.23 5.32 18.66
CA GLY A 456 3.00 6.58 17.92
C GLY A 456 2.97 7.84 18.78
N THR A 457 2.70 7.71 20.08
CA THR A 457 2.63 8.86 20.99
C THR A 457 3.97 9.63 21.00
N GLY A 458 3.90 10.96 20.82
CA GLY A 458 5.08 11.83 20.79
C GLY A 458 5.92 11.74 19.51
N ARG A 459 5.47 11.01 18.49
CA ARG A 459 6.07 10.99 17.15
C ARG A 459 5.31 11.90 16.18
N PRO A 460 5.95 12.38 15.10
CA PRO A 460 5.24 13.06 14.02
C PRO A 460 4.10 12.20 13.47
N SER A 461 3.00 12.81 13.03
CA SER A 461 1.87 12.04 12.51
C SER A 461 2.29 11.14 11.36
N VAL A 462 1.81 9.89 11.40
CA VAL A 462 2.10 8.87 10.39
C VAL A 462 1.60 9.35 9.02
N ALA A 463 2.52 9.40 8.06
CA ALA A 463 2.22 9.66 6.66
C ALA A 463 1.17 8.66 6.16
N GLY A 464 0.15 9.13 5.44
CA GLY A 464 -0.82 8.23 4.84
C GLY A 464 -2.02 8.94 4.29
N ALA A 465 -2.63 8.32 3.29
CA ALA A 465 -3.74 8.90 2.56
C ALA A 465 -4.95 9.09 3.48
N LEU A 466 -5.21 10.33 3.85
CA LEU A 466 -6.56 10.75 4.21
C LEU A 466 -7.27 10.98 2.87
N ALA A 467 -8.13 10.05 2.46
CA ALA A 467 -9.00 10.20 1.28
C ALA A 467 -10.07 11.31 1.48
N ILE A 468 -9.59 12.56 1.57
CA ILE A 468 -10.33 13.79 1.89
C ILE A 468 -11.25 14.22 0.75
#